data_AF-A0A5R9E381-F1
#
_entry.id   AF-A0A5R9E381-F1
#
_cell.length_a   1.000
_cell.length_b   1.000
_cell.length_c   1.000
_cell.angle_alpha   90.00
_cell.angle_beta   90.00
_cell.angle_gamma   90.00
#
_symmetry.space_group_name_H-M   'P 1'
#
loop_
_entity.id
_entity.type
_entity.pdbx_description
1 polymer ?
#
loop_
_entity_poly.entity_id
_entity_poly.type
_entity_poly.pdbx_seq_one_letter_code
_entity_poly.pdbx_strand_id
1 'polypeptide(L)'
;MRRKSGGAALLLVLVCVTGCGGVDDGADSRPDGTAAPARPEQPAPSAPVPPATSGAPATTPSATTPDRASALVTLTESGGIDGRHRSIVVYDDGTYLLVAPGKENRPGRMAPAALAELRTALDEVDFSRLPTRPTGPPVMDGLTRVLVHDGRTSVDDGTDIPADLAAVYDALPPLS
;
A
#
# COMPACT_ATOMS: atom_id res chain seq x y z
N MET A 1 -21.09 -3.53 -40.90
CA MET A 1 -22.07 -4.26 -40.06
C MET A 1 -22.23 -3.52 -38.74
N ARG A 2 -23.42 -2.97 -38.45
CA ARG A 2 -23.76 -2.22 -37.23
C ARG A 2 -24.29 -3.20 -36.19
N ARG A 3 -23.80 -3.16 -34.94
CA ARG A 3 -24.42 -3.88 -33.81
C ARG A 3 -25.02 -2.88 -32.83
N LYS A 4 -26.28 -3.17 -32.49
CA LYS A 4 -27.29 -2.31 -31.89
C LYS A 4 -27.09 -2.14 -30.37
N SER A 5 -27.49 -0.97 -29.90
CA SER A 5 -27.70 -0.53 -28.53
C SER A 5 -28.81 -1.31 -27.81
N GLY A 6 -28.70 -1.40 -26.48
CA GLY A 6 -29.75 -1.81 -25.53
C GLY A 6 -29.10 -2.22 -24.21
N GLY A 7 -29.54 -1.83 -23.03
CA GLY A 7 -30.66 -1.02 -22.58
C GLY A 7 -30.47 -0.78 -21.08
N ALA A 8 -31.03 0.32 -20.60
CA ALA A 8 -30.94 0.78 -19.22
C ALA A 8 -31.60 -0.20 -18.22
N ALA A 9 -31.01 -0.30 -17.02
CA ALA A 9 -31.73 -0.66 -15.81
C ALA A 9 -31.16 0.16 -14.65
N LEU A 10 -31.80 1.31 -14.44
CA LEU A 10 -31.68 2.20 -13.30
C LEU A 10 -32.27 1.47 -12.08
N LEU A 11 -31.48 1.23 -11.03
CA LEU A 11 -32.03 0.83 -9.72
C LEU A 11 -31.51 1.79 -8.66
N LEU A 12 -32.40 2.68 -8.26
CA LEU A 12 -32.21 3.80 -7.36
C LEU A 12 -32.47 3.31 -5.92
N VAL A 13 -31.43 3.16 -5.12
CA VAL A 13 -31.56 2.84 -3.69
C VAL A 13 -31.26 4.11 -2.89
N LEU A 14 -32.32 4.69 -2.34
CA LEU A 14 -32.32 5.86 -1.48
C LEU A 14 -32.09 5.41 -0.03
N VAL A 15 -30.93 5.70 0.55
CA VAL A 15 -30.66 5.52 1.99
C VAL A 15 -30.65 6.89 2.66
N CYS A 16 -31.64 7.14 3.52
CA CYS A 16 -31.67 8.30 4.41
C CYS A 16 -30.79 8.04 5.63
N VAL A 17 -29.67 8.75 5.77
CA VAL A 17 -28.96 8.88 7.06
C VAL A 17 -29.21 10.29 7.59
N THR A 18 -30.14 10.37 8.53
CA THR A 18 -30.32 11.49 9.46
C THR A 18 -29.54 11.19 10.73
N GLY A 19 -28.60 12.06 11.09
CA GLY A 19 -27.89 12.03 12.37
C GLY A 19 -27.01 13.27 12.53
N CYS A 20 -27.60 14.31 13.10
CA CYS A 20 -27.02 15.64 13.34
C CYS A 20 -26.87 15.87 14.85
N GLY A 21 -25.83 16.60 15.26
CA GLY A 21 -25.67 17.19 16.59
C GLY A 21 -24.59 16.53 17.45
N GLY A 22 -23.63 17.23 18.06
CA GLY A 22 -23.45 18.67 18.20
C GLY A 22 -22.05 18.97 18.75
N VAL A 23 -21.56 20.16 18.43
CA VAL A 23 -20.41 20.82 19.05
C VAL A 23 -20.89 21.49 20.33
N ASP A 24 -20.15 21.34 21.42
CA ASP A 24 -20.09 22.35 22.48
C ASP A 24 -18.67 22.42 23.06
N ASP A 25 -18.10 23.61 22.88
CA ASP A 25 -16.89 24.15 23.49
C ASP A 25 -17.17 24.42 24.97
N GLY A 26 -16.34 23.88 25.86
CA GLY A 26 -16.47 24.05 27.31
C GLY A 26 -15.12 24.39 27.90
N ALA A 27 -14.81 25.68 27.90
CA ALA A 27 -13.60 26.27 28.45
C ALA A 27 -13.50 26.11 29.99
N ASP A 28 -12.24 26.22 30.42
CA ASP A 28 -11.81 26.89 31.64
C ASP A 28 -12.08 26.21 33.01
N SER A 29 -11.00 25.71 33.61
CA SER A 29 -10.64 26.07 35.00
C SER A 29 -9.22 25.60 35.31
N ARG A 30 -8.26 26.53 35.26
CA ARG A 30 -7.02 26.50 36.05
C ARG A 30 -6.99 27.80 36.87
N PRO A 31 -6.75 27.72 38.17
CA PRO A 31 -5.55 28.37 38.72
C PRO A 31 -4.86 27.42 39.73
N ASP A 32 -3.55 27.20 39.60
CA ASP A 32 -2.46 27.97 40.23
C ASP A 32 -2.16 27.46 41.65
N GLY A 33 -0.91 27.06 41.84
CA GLY A 33 -0.46 26.28 42.99
C GLY A 33 1.04 26.01 42.88
N THR A 34 1.81 27.09 42.88
CA THR A 34 3.26 27.16 42.96
C THR A 34 3.81 26.35 44.15
N ALA A 35 4.75 25.43 43.90
CA ALA A 35 5.91 25.17 44.76
C ALA A 35 6.93 24.23 44.07
N ALA A 36 8.15 24.71 43.91
CA ALA A 36 9.38 23.92 43.73
C ALA A 36 10.42 24.49 44.72
N PRO A 37 11.59 23.86 45.00
CA PRO A 37 12.04 22.49 44.78
C PRO A 37 12.61 21.81 46.07
N ALA A 38 12.84 20.49 46.07
CA ALA A 38 13.80 19.86 46.99
C ALA A 38 14.36 18.53 46.43
N ARG A 39 15.69 18.43 46.38
CA ARG A 39 16.53 17.21 46.21
C ARG A 39 17.47 17.21 47.44
N PRO A 40 17.67 16.10 48.18
CA PRO A 40 18.50 14.94 47.81
C PRO A 40 17.86 13.61 48.30
N GLU A 41 18.29 12.37 48.04
CA GLU A 41 19.59 11.69 48.06
C GLU A 41 19.52 10.37 47.25
N GLN A 42 20.71 9.84 46.94
CA GLN A 42 20.97 8.55 46.29
C GLN A 42 21.26 7.46 47.33
N PRO A 43 20.82 6.21 47.12
CA PRO A 43 21.73 5.06 47.31
C PRO A 43 21.71 4.08 46.12
N ALA A 44 22.88 3.48 45.83
CA ALA A 44 23.11 2.39 44.88
C ALA A 44 22.99 1.00 45.58
N PRO A 45 23.41 -0.13 44.98
CA PRO A 45 22.84 -0.89 43.84
C PRO A 45 22.35 -2.30 44.28
N SER A 46 21.49 -2.97 43.48
CA SER A 46 21.19 -4.41 43.64
C SER A 46 21.48 -5.20 42.35
N ALA A 47 22.17 -6.33 42.54
CA ALA A 47 22.71 -7.26 41.55
C ALA A 47 21.63 -8.21 40.93
N PRO A 48 21.98 -9.10 39.98
CA PRO A 48 21.11 -9.56 38.89
C PRO A 48 20.24 -10.79 39.23
N VAL A 49 19.10 -10.90 38.56
CA VAL A 49 18.23 -12.09 38.53
C VAL A 49 18.57 -12.93 37.28
N PRO A 50 18.70 -14.27 37.36
CA PRO A 50 19.09 -15.13 36.24
C PRO A 50 18.02 -15.23 35.14
N PRO A 51 18.40 -15.59 33.88
CA PRO A 51 17.47 -15.68 32.77
C PRO A 51 16.57 -16.93 32.88
N ALA A 52 15.26 -16.72 32.71
CA ALA A 52 14.32 -17.78 32.43
C ALA A 52 14.48 -18.25 30.98
N THR A 53 14.44 -19.56 30.81
CA THR A 53 14.70 -20.37 29.63
C THR A 53 13.86 -19.93 28.43
N SER A 54 14.53 -19.56 27.33
CA SER A 54 13.92 -19.28 26.03
C SER A 54 13.41 -20.58 25.40
N GLY A 55 12.12 -20.85 25.53
CA GLY A 55 11.42 -21.83 24.70
C GLY A 55 11.35 -21.31 23.27
N ALA A 56 11.96 -22.03 22.32
CA ALA A 56 11.86 -21.73 20.90
C ALA A 56 10.41 -21.91 20.41
N PRO A 57 9.79 -20.94 19.74
CA PRO A 57 8.60 -21.19 18.96
C PRO A 57 8.99 -21.78 17.60
N ALA A 58 8.34 -22.87 17.24
CA ALA A 58 8.42 -23.52 15.94
C ALA A 58 8.11 -22.51 14.82
N THR A 59 8.92 -22.53 13.75
CA THR A 59 8.71 -21.77 12.52
C THR A 59 7.53 -22.38 11.75
N THR A 60 6.31 -21.96 12.07
CA THR A 60 5.22 -21.95 11.09
C THR A 60 5.43 -20.73 10.18
N PRO A 61 5.36 -20.87 8.83
CA PRO A 61 5.34 -19.70 7.97
C PRO A 61 4.06 -18.93 8.27
N SER A 62 4.20 -17.84 9.04
CA SER A 62 3.14 -16.83 9.15
C SER A 62 2.82 -16.34 7.74
N ALA A 63 1.57 -15.97 7.51
CA ALA A 63 1.18 -15.25 6.29
C ALA A 63 2.00 -13.96 6.22
N THR A 64 3.16 -14.04 5.56
CA THR A 64 4.16 -12.99 5.55
C THR A 64 3.57 -11.84 4.74
N THR A 65 3.29 -10.74 5.42
CA THR A 65 3.17 -9.44 4.76
C THR A 65 4.44 -9.29 3.90
N PRO A 66 4.32 -9.14 2.58
CA PRO A 66 5.49 -9.13 1.71
C PRO A 66 6.48 -8.07 2.19
N ASP A 67 7.73 -8.48 2.36
CA ASP A 67 8.79 -7.58 2.79
C ASP A 67 9.09 -6.60 1.65
N ARG A 68 8.57 -5.37 1.78
CA ARG A 68 8.80 -4.31 0.80
C ARG A 68 10.26 -3.88 0.71
N ALA A 69 11.07 -4.09 1.75
CA ALA A 69 12.47 -3.68 1.74
C ALA A 69 13.34 -4.53 0.80
N SER A 70 12.90 -5.76 0.51
CA SER A 70 13.59 -6.69 -0.39
C SER A 70 12.96 -6.76 -1.78
N ALA A 71 11.93 -5.95 -2.07
CA ALA A 71 11.21 -6.00 -3.34
C ALA A 71 11.96 -5.23 -4.43
N LEU A 72 12.13 -5.86 -5.59
CA LEU A 72 12.58 -5.18 -6.80
C LEU A 72 11.53 -4.15 -7.22
N VAL A 73 10.26 -4.56 -7.28
CA VAL A 73 9.16 -3.65 -7.61
C VAL A 73 7.87 -4.09 -6.96
N THR A 74 7.06 -3.12 -6.53
CA THR A 74 5.69 -3.35 -6.06
C THR A 74 4.73 -2.54 -6.91
N LEU A 75 3.72 -3.19 -7.48
CA LEU A 75 2.59 -2.53 -8.13
C LEU A 75 1.33 -2.80 -7.32
N THR A 76 0.62 -1.75 -6.95
CA THR A 76 -0.71 -1.81 -6.31
C THR A 76 -1.74 -1.15 -7.22
N GLU A 77 -2.82 -1.84 -7.53
CA GLU A 77 -4.00 -1.28 -8.19
C GLU A 77 -5.16 -1.17 -7.19
N SER A 78 -5.79 0.00 -7.16
CA SER A 78 -6.94 0.29 -6.31
C SER A 78 -8.04 1.07 -7.05
N GLY A 79 -9.30 0.88 -6.64
CA GLY A 79 -10.44 1.59 -7.21
C GLY A 79 -10.97 0.95 -8.50
N GLY A 80 -11.46 1.75 -9.43
CA GLY A 80 -12.23 1.26 -10.58
C GLY A 80 -13.68 0.89 -10.20
N ILE A 81 -14.53 0.73 -11.21
CA ILE A 81 -15.95 0.35 -11.08
C ILE A 81 -16.12 -0.99 -10.32
N ASP A 82 -15.15 -1.90 -10.43
CA ASP A 82 -15.19 -3.20 -9.76
C ASP A 82 -14.65 -3.15 -8.31
N GLY A 83 -14.26 -1.98 -7.80
CA GLY A 83 -13.68 -1.84 -6.46
C GLY A 83 -12.40 -2.65 -6.28
N ARG A 84 -11.52 -2.65 -7.30
CA ARG A 84 -10.28 -3.45 -7.29
C ARG A 84 -9.39 -3.02 -6.12
N HIS A 85 -8.75 -4.01 -5.50
CA HIS A 85 -7.64 -3.79 -4.59
C HIS A 85 -6.72 -5.00 -4.70
N ARG A 86 -5.58 -4.86 -5.36
CA ARG A 86 -4.65 -5.97 -5.61
C ARG A 86 -3.24 -5.45 -5.76
N SER A 87 -2.27 -6.27 -5.37
CA SER A 87 -0.87 -5.93 -5.48
C SER A 87 -0.06 -7.11 -6.02
N ILE A 88 1.00 -6.80 -6.75
CA ILE A 88 2.07 -7.73 -7.05
C ILE A 88 3.37 -7.19 -6.49
N VAL A 89 4.10 -8.07 -5.81
CA VAL A 89 5.46 -7.80 -5.32
C VAL A 89 6.39 -8.72 -6.07
N VAL A 90 7.34 -8.16 -6.80
CA VAL A 90 8.38 -8.90 -7.52
C VAL A 90 9.70 -8.70 -6.81
N TYR A 91 10.43 -9.79 -6.58
CA TYR A 91 11.74 -9.80 -5.94
C TYR A 91 12.87 -9.92 -6.98
N ASP A 92 14.10 -9.62 -6.57
CA ASP A 92 15.27 -9.70 -7.45
C ASP A 92 15.55 -11.10 -8.03
N ASP A 93 15.14 -12.17 -7.37
CA ASP A 93 15.33 -13.52 -7.91
C ASP A 93 14.23 -13.90 -8.95
N GLY A 94 13.31 -12.98 -9.24
CA GLY A 94 12.17 -13.19 -10.13
C GLY A 94 11.02 -13.96 -9.50
N THR A 95 11.07 -14.30 -8.20
CA THR A 95 9.85 -14.70 -7.50
C THR A 95 8.91 -13.51 -7.40
N TYR A 96 7.62 -13.81 -7.39
CA TYR A 96 6.61 -12.80 -7.13
C TYR A 96 5.51 -13.34 -6.22
N LEU A 97 4.79 -12.40 -5.61
CA LEU A 97 3.62 -12.67 -4.79
C LEU A 97 2.47 -11.77 -5.23
N LEU A 98 1.35 -12.36 -5.64
CA LEU A 98 0.09 -11.63 -5.81
C LEU A 98 -0.68 -11.63 -4.50
N VAL A 99 -1.18 -10.45 -4.14
CA VAL A 99 -1.93 -10.20 -2.91
C VAL A 99 -3.23 -9.50 -3.28
N ALA A 100 -4.36 -10.04 -2.82
CA ALA A 100 -5.66 -9.41 -2.94
C ALA A 100 -6.46 -9.64 -1.64
N PRO A 101 -7.19 -8.64 -1.11
CA PRO A 101 -7.98 -8.79 0.10
C PRO A 101 -9.00 -9.92 0.00
N GLY A 102 -9.09 -10.73 1.06
CA GLY A 102 -10.01 -11.87 1.11
C GLY A 102 -9.67 -13.01 0.16
N LYS A 103 -8.48 -12.99 -0.46
CA LYS A 103 -7.94 -14.09 -1.27
C LYS A 103 -6.66 -14.63 -0.63
N GLU A 104 -6.36 -15.89 -0.91
CA GLU A 104 -5.06 -16.46 -0.59
C GLU A 104 -3.97 -15.80 -1.45
N ASN A 105 -2.80 -15.55 -0.85
CA ASN A 105 -1.65 -15.03 -1.57
C ASN A 105 -1.19 -16.05 -2.61
N ARG A 106 -0.95 -15.61 -3.84
CA ARG A 106 -0.52 -16.49 -4.93
C ARG A 106 0.94 -16.25 -5.27
N PRO A 107 1.85 -17.15 -4.87
CA PRO A 107 3.24 -17.07 -5.27
C PRO A 107 3.41 -17.50 -6.73
N GLY A 108 4.48 -17.03 -7.36
CA GLY A 108 4.92 -17.52 -8.66
C GLY A 108 6.35 -17.11 -8.96
N ARG A 109 6.78 -17.37 -10.20
CA ARG A 109 8.13 -17.05 -10.66
C ARG A 109 8.10 -16.59 -12.12
N MET A 110 8.81 -15.51 -12.42
CA MET A 110 9.00 -15.01 -13.78
C MET A 110 9.97 -15.90 -14.56
N ALA A 111 9.79 -15.96 -15.88
CA ALA A 111 10.84 -16.48 -16.74
C ALA A 111 12.08 -15.57 -16.66
N PRO A 112 13.31 -16.11 -16.74
CA PRO A 112 14.52 -15.29 -16.64
C PRO A 112 14.60 -14.15 -17.66
N ALA A 113 14.11 -14.39 -18.89
CA ALA A 113 14.03 -13.36 -19.93
C ALA A 113 13.08 -12.22 -19.55
N ALA A 114 11.88 -12.55 -19.07
CA ALA A 114 10.90 -11.55 -18.62
C ALA A 114 11.42 -10.73 -17.42
N LEU A 115 12.17 -11.36 -16.50
CA LEU A 115 12.81 -10.63 -15.39
C LEU A 115 13.89 -9.66 -15.89
N ALA A 116 14.67 -10.05 -16.91
CA ALA A 116 15.67 -9.17 -17.50
C ALA A 116 15.01 -7.99 -18.24
N GLU A 117 13.90 -8.22 -18.94
CA GLU A 117 13.09 -7.18 -19.56
C GLU A 117 12.53 -6.22 -18.51
N LEU A 118 11.96 -6.73 -17.42
CA LEU A 118 11.45 -5.92 -16.32
C LEU A 118 12.54 -5.02 -15.72
N ARG A 119 13.73 -5.57 -15.47
CA ARG A 119 14.86 -4.79 -14.95
C ARG A 119 15.28 -3.68 -15.93
N THR A 120 15.42 -4.03 -17.20
CA THR A 120 15.78 -3.06 -18.24
C THR A 120 14.75 -1.93 -18.32
N ALA A 121 13.46 -2.26 -18.30
CA ALA A 121 12.39 -1.27 -18.31
C ALA A 121 12.44 -0.37 -17.05
N LEU A 122 12.71 -0.93 -15.87
CA LEU A 122 12.85 -0.16 -14.63
C LEU A 122 14.06 0.79 -14.66
N ASP A 123 15.19 0.38 -15.25
CA ASP A 123 16.38 1.22 -15.43
C ASP A 123 16.15 2.37 -16.43
N GLU A 124 15.32 2.16 -17.45
CA GLU A 124 15.01 3.18 -18.46
C GLU A 124 14.00 4.23 -17.99
N VAL A 125 13.20 3.92 -16.97
CA VAL A 125 12.19 4.84 -16.44
C VAL A 125 12.84 5.95 -15.62
N ASP A 126 12.64 7.19 -16.05
CA ASP A 126 12.96 8.35 -15.21
C ASP A 126 11.81 8.59 -14.22
N PHE A 127 11.92 7.97 -13.04
CA PHE A 127 10.95 8.16 -11.96
C PHE A 127 10.88 9.61 -11.44
N SER A 128 11.89 10.45 -11.71
CA SER A 128 11.93 11.84 -11.21
C SER A 128 10.92 12.75 -11.89
N ARG A 129 10.55 12.41 -13.14
CA ARG A 129 9.53 13.12 -13.92
C ARG A 129 8.13 12.54 -13.75
N LEU A 130 8.00 11.39 -13.09
CA LEU A 130 6.72 10.74 -12.90
C LEU A 130 5.92 11.40 -11.76
N PRO A 131 4.59 11.50 -11.91
CA PRO A 131 3.75 11.98 -10.83
C PRO A 131 3.81 11.03 -9.63
N THR A 132 3.94 11.61 -8.43
CA THR A 132 3.90 10.87 -7.15
C THR A 132 2.52 10.93 -6.49
N ARG A 133 1.58 11.63 -7.11
CA ARG A 133 0.17 11.75 -6.74
C ARG A 133 -0.69 11.85 -8.00
N PRO A 134 -2.00 11.57 -7.91
CA PRO A 134 -2.92 11.81 -9.02
C PRO A 134 -2.84 13.27 -9.50
N THR A 135 -2.70 13.47 -10.81
CA THR A 135 -2.55 14.79 -11.45
C THR A 135 -3.84 15.33 -12.06
N GLY A 136 -4.79 14.45 -12.37
CA GLY A 136 -6.10 14.81 -12.91
C GLY A 136 -7.14 15.21 -11.85
N PRO A 137 -8.32 15.70 -12.29
CA PRO A 137 -9.46 15.87 -11.40
C PRO A 137 -9.88 14.51 -10.79
N PRO A 138 -10.45 14.50 -9.58
CA PRO A 138 -10.90 13.25 -8.95
C PRO A 138 -11.98 12.59 -9.83
N VAL A 139 -11.73 11.35 -10.20
CA VAL A 139 -12.69 10.51 -10.94
C VAL A 139 -13.41 9.64 -9.92
N MET A 140 -14.75 9.72 -9.91
CA MET A 140 -15.55 8.77 -9.13
C MET A 140 -15.28 7.36 -9.65
N ASP A 141 -14.92 6.46 -8.73
CA ASP A 141 -14.52 5.09 -9.02
C ASP A 141 -13.32 5.01 -9.98
N GLY A 142 -12.45 6.03 -9.95
CA GLY A 142 -11.20 6.02 -10.69
C GLY A 142 -10.32 4.83 -10.30
N LEU A 143 -9.66 4.23 -11.28
CA LEU A 143 -8.57 3.30 -11.02
C LEU A 143 -7.32 4.13 -10.66
N THR A 144 -6.57 3.69 -9.67
CA THR A 144 -5.25 4.23 -9.35
C THR A 144 -4.25 3.09 -9.31
N ARG A 145 -3.08 3.34 -9.90
CA ARG A 145 -1.92 2.45 -9.84
C ARG A 145 -0.83 3.15 -9.07
N VAL A 146 -0.20 2.42 -8.14
CA VAL A 146 0.97 2.88 -7.41
C VAL A 146 2.09 1.90 -7.69
N LEU A 147 3.15 2.39 -8.33
CA LEU A 147 4.36 1.63 -8.60
C LEU A 147 5.47 2.12 -7.66
N VAL A 148 6.13 1.19 -6.98
CA VAL A 148 7.26 1.47 -6.10
C VAL A 148 8.47 0.65 -6.54
N HIS A 149 9.60 1.33 -6.80
CA HIS A 149 10.87 0.72 -7.18
C HIS A 149 12.01 1.55 -6.58
N ASP A 150 12.97 0.89 -5.91
CA ASP A 150 14.16 1.55 -5.33
C ASP A 150 13.82 2.79 -4.45
N GLY A 151 12.73 2.70 -3.68
CA GLY A 151 12.23 3.80 -2.85
C GLY A 151 11.55 4.95 -3.61
N ARG A 152 11.55 4.93 -4.95
CA ARG A 152 10.81 5.88 -5.79
C ARG A 152 9.37 5.41 -5.98
N THR A 153 8.44 6.36 -6.03
CA THR A 153 7.00 6.09 -6.18
C THR A 153 6.47 6.80 -7.41
N SER A 154 5.69 6.10 -8.22
CA SER A 154 4.86 6.67 -9.28
C SER A 154 3.39 6.37 -9.02
N VAL A 155 2.51 7.31 -9.38
CA VAL A 155 1.05 7.19 -9.28
C VAL A 155 0.40 7.62 -10.59
N ASP A 156 -0.35 6.71 -11.22
CA ASP A 156 -1.15 6.99 -12.42
C ASP A 156 -2.57 6.44 -12.33
N ASP A 157 -3.45 6.90 -13.22
CA ASP A 157 -4.84 6.44 -13.35
C ASP A 157 -5.08 5.54 -14.58
N GLY A 158 -4.01 5.24 -15.32
CA GLY A 158 -4.04 4.46 -16.54
C GLY A 158 -4.49 5.15 -17.82
N THR A 159 -4.79 6.46 -17.78
CA THR A 159 -5.33 7.19 -18.94
C THR A 159 -4.24 7.74 -19.86
N ASP A 160 -3.12 8.22 -19.29
CA ASP A 160 -2.00 8.81 -20.02
C ASP A 160 -0.68 8.30 -19.44
N ILE A 161 -0.38 7.03 -19.73
CA ILE A 161 0.81 6.35 -19.21
C ILE A 161 2.00 6.65 -20.14
N PRO A 162 3.10 7.22 -19.63
CA PRO A 162 4.35 7.37 -20.39
C PRO A 162 4.84 6.03 -20.95
N ALA A 163 5.42 6.03 -22.16
CA ALA A 163 5.80 4.80 -22.85
C ALA A 163 6.80 3.92 -22.08
N ASP A 164 7.73 4.54 -21.35
CA ASP A 164 8.68 3.86 -20.48
C ASP A 164 7.98 3.19 -19.28
N LEU A 165 7.01 3.87 -18.66
CA LEU A 165 6.22 3.27 -17.59
C LEU A 165 5.29 2.14 -18.10
N ALA A 166 4.76 2.28 -19.31
CA ALA A 166 3.97 1.24 -19.96
C ALA A 166 4.80 -0.04 -20.20
N ALA A 167 6.07 0.10 -20.60
CA ALA A 167 6.98 -1.05 -20.77
C ALA A 167 7.18 -1.84 -19.45
N VAL A 168 7.25 -1.16 -18.31
CA VAL A 168 7.28 -1.81 -17.00
C VAL A 168 6.00 -2.61 -16.74
N TYR A 169 4.83 -2.04 -17.04
CA TYR A 169 3.56 -2.73 -16.85
C TYR A 169 3.40 -3.96 -17.75
N ASP A 170 3.88 -3.89 -18.99
CA ASP A 170 3.84 -5.02 -19.91
C ASP A 170 4.80 -6.16 -19.50
N ALA A 171 5.92 -5.83 -18.85
CA ALA A 171 6.89 -6.80 -18.35
C ALA A 171 6.45 -7.48 -17.03
N LEU A 172 5.46 -6.92 -16.32
CA LEU A 172 4.98 -7.47 -15.06
C LEU A 172 4.05 -8.68 -15.27
N PRO A 173 4.07 -9.66 -14.34
CA PRO A 173 3.05 -10.70 -14.33
C PRO A 173 1.63 -10.09 -14.18
N PRO A 174 0.61 -10.68 -14.82
CA PRO A 174 -0.74 -10.15 -14.77
C PRO A 174 -1.33 -10.24 -13.36
N LEU A 175 -2.06 -9.21 -12.95
CA LEU A 175 -2.70 -9.09 -11.63
C LEU A 175 -4.02 -9.89 -11.49
N SER A 176 -4.37 -10.77 -12.44
CA SER A 176 -5.62 -11.52 -12.50
C SER A 176 -5.58 -12.83 -11.70
#